data_AF-A0A0L0LJM8-F1
#
_entry.id   AF-A0A0L0LJM8-F1
#
_cell.length_a   1.000
_cell.length_b   1.000
_cell.length_c   1.000
_cell.angle_alpha   90.00
_cell.angle_beta   90.00
_cell.angle_gamma   90.00
#
_symmetry.space_group_name_H-M   'P 1'
#
loop_
_entity.id
_entity.type
_entity.pdbx_description
1 polymer ?
#
loop_
_entity_poly.entity_id
_entity_poly.type
_entity_poly.pdbx_seq_one_letter_code
_entity_poly.pdbx_strand_id
1 'polypeptide(L)' 'MLIGEYTHTIDEKNRVSLPVKFRKEVGKKVVITHGLDNCIFLYSVKEWGNVAEKLGSLGIGQSDTRGFNRFMLAGAV' A
#
# COMPACT_ATOMS: atom_id res chain seq x y z
N MET A 1 5.63 10.31 -10.44
CA MET A 1 4.71 9.23 -10.90
C MET A 1 5.40 7.87 -10.81
N LEU A 2 4.71 6.84 -10.30
CA LEU A 2 5.22 5.48 -10.16
C LEU A 2 4.76 4.61 -11.34
N ILE A 3 5.49 4.65 -12.46
CA ILE A 3 5.17 3.89 -13.68
C ILE A 3 6.36 3.01 -14.07
N GLY A 4 6.06 1.78 -14.46
CA GLY A 4 7.03 0.80 -14.95
C GLY A 4 6.98 -0.51 -14.18
N GLU A 5 7.57 -1.54 -14.77
CA GLU A 5 7.69 -2.88 -14.20
C GLU A 5 9.15 -3.17 -13.88
N TYR A 6 9.40 -3.78 -12.71
CA TYR A 6 10.75 -4.07 -12.23
C TYR A 6 10.75 -5.42 -11.52
N THR A 7 11.57 -6.35 -12.01
CA THR A 7 11.77 -7.65 -11.38
C THR A 7 12.83 -7.54 -10.30
N HIS A 8 12.50 -7.99 -9.09
CA HIS A 8 13.40 -8.00 -7.94
C HIS A 8 13.35 -9.35 -7.24
N THR A 9 14.48 -9.76 -6.68
CA THR A 9 14.54 -10.88 -5.74
C THR A 9 14.27 -10.39 -4.32
N ILE A 10 13.70 -11.27 -3.50
CA ILE A 10 13.56 -11.07 -2.06
C ILE A 10 14.86 -11.55 -1.42
N ASP A 11 15.46 -10.72 -0.55
CA ASP A 11 16.67 -11.12 0.16
C ASP A 11 16.37 -12.08 1.33
N GLU A 12 17.42 -12.66 1.92
CA GLU A 12 17.32 -13.60 3.05
C GLU A 12 16.62 -13.01 4.30
N LYS A 13 16.44 -11.69 4.35
CA LYS A 13 15.81 -10.96 5.44
C LYS A 13 14.41 -10.45 5.07
N ASN A 14 13.80 -11.00 4.02
CA ASN A 14 12.48 -10.61 3.52
C ASN A 14 12.39 -9.15 3.07
N ARG A 15 13.48 -8.59 2.50
CA ARG A 15 13.49 -7.22 1.97
C ARG A 15 13.54 -7.23 0.46
N VAL A 16 12.91 -6.21 -0.12
CA VAL A 16 12.96 -5.92 -1.56
C VAL A 16 13.58 -4.54 -1.77
N SER A 17 14.54 -4.45 -2.68
CA SER A 17 15.17 -3.18 -3.02
C SER A 17 14.29 -2.35 -3.95
N LEU A 18 13.80 -1.20 -3.47
CA LEU A 18 12.99 -0.31 -4.30
C LEU A 18 13.84 0.36 -5.40
N PRO A 19 13.38 0.42 -6.66
CA PRO A 19 14.05 1.15 -7.74
C PRO A 19 14.36 2.61 -7.39
N VAL A 20 15.54 3.09 -7.80
CA VAL A 20 16.02 4.45 -7.48
C VAL A 20 15.05 5.54 -7.94
N LYS A 21 14.40 5.33 -9.10
CA LYS A 21 13.41 6.28 -9.64
C LYS A 21 12.22 6.47 -8.70
N PHE A 22 11.77 5.41 -8.03
CA PHE A 22 10.63 5.44 -7.12
C PHE A 22 10.98 6.04 -5.77
N ARG A 23 12.22 5.83 -5.28
CA ARG A 23 12.67 6.39 -3.98
C ARG A 23 12.48 7.90 -3.86
N LYS A 24 12.65 8.66 -4.95
CA LYS A 24 12.43 10.11 -4.97
C LYS A 24 10.98 10.51 -4.71
N GLU A 25 10.04 9.69 -5.19
CA GLU A 25 8.60 9.97 -5.16
C GLU A 25 7.96 9.49 -3.86
N VAL A 26 8.34 8.31 -3.35
CA VAL A 26 7.77 7.76 -2.10
C VAL A 26 8.44 8.29 -0.83
N GLY A 27 9.70 8.70 -0.91
CA GLY A 27 10.45 9.25 0.22
C GLY A 27 11.09 8.19 1.13
N LYS A 28 11.45 8.61 2.35
CA LYS A 28 12.20 7.78 3.32
C LYS A 28 11.33 6.80 4.13
N LYS A 29 10.04 7.09 4.24
CA LYS A 29 9.06 6.28 4.95
C LYS A 29 7.94 5.94 3.98
N VAL A 30 7.49 4.71 4.04
CA VAL A 30 6.42 4.17 3.21
C VAL A 30 5.43 3.46 4.12
N VAL A 31 4.20 3.31 3.63
CA VAL A 31 3.20 2.45 4.25
C VAL A 31 2.98 1.27 3.33
N ILE A 32 2.97 0.08 3.89
CA ILE A 32 2.73 -1.16 3.16
C ILE A 32 1.41 -1.75 3.65
N THR A 33 0.57 -2.23 2.73
CA THR A 33 -0.65 -2.97 3.07
C THR A 33 -0.93 -4.10 2.09
N HIS A 34 -1.90 -4.96 2.42
CA HIS A 34 -2.41 -5.97 1.51
C HIS A 34 -2.97 -5.32 0.25
N GLY A 35 -2.56 -5.84 -0.90
CA GLY A 35 -3.15 -5.52 -2.19
C GLY A 35 -4.16 -6.58 -2.62
N LEU A 36 -4.70 -6.40 -3.82
CA LEU A 36 -5.59 -7.37 -4.45
C LEU A 36 -4.77 -8.55 -5.03
N ASP A 37 -5.40 -9.71 -5.24
CA ASP A 37 -4.78 -10.82 -5.97
C ASP A 37 -3.42 -11.29 -5.42
N ASN A 38 -3.31 -11.40 -4.08
CA ASN A 38 -2.07 -11.78 -3.36
C ASN A 38 -0.87 -10.85 -3.62
N CYS A 39 -1.12 -9.58 -3.93
CA CYS A 39 -0.07 -8.57 -4.02
C CYS A 39 0.01 -7.69 -2.77
N ILE A 40 1.00 -6.81 -2.77
CA ILE A 40 1.25 -5.84 -1.72
C ILE A 40 1.17 -4.45 -2.35
N PHE A 41 0.44 -3.53 -1.72
CA PHE A 41 0.46 -2.13 -2.09
C PHE A 41 1.43 -1.34 -1.22
N LEU A 42 2.11 -0.40 -1.85
CA LEU A 42 3.06 0.50 -1.21
C LEU A 42 2.64 1.93 -1.52
N TYR A 43 2.46 2.71 -0.46
CA TYR A 43 2.11 4.12 -0.54
C TYR A 43 3.18 4.99 0.11
N SER A 44 3.29 6.24 -0.34
CA SER A 44 3.92 7.27 0.48
C SER A 44 3.02 7.54 1.70
N VAL A 45 3.60 8.01 2.80
CA VAL A 45 2.82 8.35 4.02
C VAL A 45 1.72 9.37 3.72
N LYS A 46 2.01 10.34 2.85
CA LYS A 46 1.04 11.36 2.43
C LYS A 46 -0.14 10.74 1.70
N GLU A 47 0.13 9.89 0.71
CA GLU A 47 -0.93 9.29 -0.11
C GLU A 47 -1.75 8.28 0.68
N TRP A 48 -1.11 7.54 1.59
CA TRP A 48 -1.83 6.65 2.50
C TRP A 48 -2.87 7.41 3.34
N GLY A 49 -2.55 8.61 3.83
CA GLY A 49 -3.52 9.45 4.55
C GLY A 49 -4.78 9.73 3.74
N ASN A 50 -4.61 10.11 2.47
CA ASN A 50 -5.72 10.35 1.55
C ASN A 50 -6.57 9.08 1.32
N VAL A 51 -5.91 7.94 1.13
CA VAL A 51 -6.59 6.64 0.92
C VAL A 51 -7.36 6.23 2.18
N ALA A 52 -6.72 6.31 3.35
CA ALA A 52 -7.33 5.93 4.62
C ALA A 52 -8.55 6.80 4.96
N GLU A 53 -8.49 8.11 4.70
CA GLU A 53 -9.64 9.01 4.86
C GLU A 53 -10.78 8.64 3.90
N LYS A 54 -10.45 8.35 2.64
CA LYS A 54 -11.44 7.89 1.65
C LYS A 54 -12.11 6.59 2.09
N LEU A 55 -11.35 5.61 2.56
CA LEU A 55 -11.90 4.36 3.06
C LEU A 55 -12.76 4.58 4.31
N GLY A 56 -12.31 5.44 5.22
CA GLY A 56 -13.04 5.78 6.45
C GLY A 56 -14.38 6.48 6.21
N SER A 57 -14.51 7.23 5.11
CA SER A 57 -15.77 7.88 4.72
C SER A 57 -16.78 6.97 4.02
N LEU A 58 -16.41 5.72 3.71
CA LEU A 58 -17.34 4.75 3.12
C LEU A 58 -18.40 4.28 4.13
N GLY A 59 -19.59 3.99 3.62
CA GLY A 59 -20.76 3.67 4.43
C GLY A 59 -20.61 2.39 5.26
N ILE A 60 -20.91 2.48 6.57
CA ILE A 60 -20.81 1.35 7.51
C ILE A 60 -21.88 0.27 7.32
N GLY A 61 -22.95 0.54 6.57
CA GLY A 61 -24.10 -0.37 6.43
C GLY A 61 -23.84 -1.60 5.55
N GLN A 62 -22.93 -1.50 4.58
CA GLN A 62 -22.68 -2.57 3.59
C GLN A 62 -21.59 -3.53 4.08
N SER A 63 -21.85 -4.84 4.01
CA SER A 63 -20.91 -5.89 4.45
C SER A 63 -19.57 -5.81 3.72
N ASP A 64 -19.63 -5.64 2.41
CA ASP A 64 -18.46 -5.74 1.54
C ASP A 64 -17.53 -4.54 1.76
N THR A 65 -18.11 -3.35 1.92
CA THR A 65 -17.38 -2.13 2.28
C THR A 65 -16.64 -2.29 3.61
N ARG A 66 -17.30 -2.83 4.64
CA ARG A 66 -16.66 -3.08 5.94
C ARG A 66 -15.54 -4.13 5.82
N GLY A 67 -15.77 -5.19 5.06
CA GLY A 67 -14.78 -6.24 4.81
C GLY A 67 -13.54 -5.68 4.13
N PHE A 68 -13.73 -4.91 3.06
CA PHE A 68 -12.64 -4.28 2.33
C PHE A 68 -11.86 -3.27 3.17
N ASN A 69 -12.56 -2.39 3.92
CA ASN A 69 -11.91 -1.44 4.81
C ASN A 69 -11.04 -2.14 5.86
N ARG A 70 -11.54 -3.23 6.47
CA ARG A 70 -10.74 -4.00 7.44
C ARG A 70 -9.54 -4.67 6.78
N PHE A 71 -9.73 -5.27 5.61
CA PHE A 71 -8.66 -5.91 4.86
C PHE A 71 -7.52 -4.92 4.54
N MET A 72 -7.86 -3.74 4.02
CA MET A 72 -6.89 -2.71 3.63
C MET A 72 -6.25 -2.01 4.84
N LEU A 73 -7.03 -1.68 5.88
CA LEU A 73 -6.53 -0.88 7.00
C LEU A 73 -5.82 -1.72 8.08
N ALA A 74 -6.23 -2.97 8.31
CA ALA A 74 -5.63 -3.81 9.34
C ALA A 74 -4.23 -4.30 8.96
N GLY A 75 -3.96 -4.46 7.66
CA GLY A 75 -2.64 -4.86 7.15
C GLY A 75 -1.65 -3.70 6.96
N ALA A 76 -2.07 -2.46 7.23
CA ALA A 76 -1.26 -1.28 6.97
C ALA A 76 -0.24 -1.02 8.09
N VAL A 77 1.05 -0.95 7.75
CA VAL A 77 2.17 -0.70 8.68
C VAL A 77 3.13 0.34 8.11
#